data_AF-A0A7R8VIB9-F1
#
_entry.id   AF-A0A7R8VIB9-F1
#
_cell.length_a   1.000
_cell.length_b   1.000
_cell.length_c   1.000
_cell.angle_alpha   90.00
_cell.angle_beta   90.00
_cell.angle_gamma   90.00
#
_symmetry.space_group_name_H-M   'P 1'
#
loop_
_entity.id
_entity.type
_entity.pdbx_description
1 polymer ?
#
loop_
_entity_poly.entity_id
_entity_poly.type
_entity_poly.pdbx_seq_one_letter_code
_entity_poly.pdbx_strand_id
1 'polypeptide(L)'
;MCVLGSSIGGLFKVSSLPGTTTAHQLVVSIRQKCSPEEVLNVLKDLPNPRPDDEADSRFNPLKIDVFVQTLLNLGSKSFSHSFAAISKFHYVFKILAEYEEPQICILRNMFELWHNHHQMMCVLIDKMLKTLIIECSAVANWIFSKEMTGEFTKLYLWEILHLTIRKMNKHVEKLGHELREAREKLRHAESEESDSDDADAGNNNPRKAGDDREKPTEEMVERMEECQETAQANQKNLFLIIFQRFIMILSEHLVRSDTDGRDFNTHWYKWTIGRLQQVFLLVSAPSYPTFPL
;
A
#
# COMPACT_ATOMS: atom_id res chain seq x y z
N MET A 1 -2.81 -12.48 19.02
CA MET A 1 -2.40 -12.10 20.39
C MET A 1 -1.33 -13.06 20.94
N CYS A 2 -0.26 -13.35 20.20
CA CYS A 2 0.65 -14.48 20.54
C CYS A 2 2.11 -14.15 20.88
N VAL A 3 2.49 -12.89 21.13
CA VAL A 3 3.87 -12.64 21.62
C VAL A 3 3.92 -11.80 22.89
N LEU A 4 2.89 -11.02 23.22
CA LEU A 4 2.94 -10.11 24.37
C LEU A 4 1.58 -10.07 25.10
N GLY A 5 1.26 -11.15 25.82
CA GLY A 5 0.08 -11.28 26.67
C GLY A 5 0.46 -11.60 28.13
N SER A 6 0.33 -10.58 28.97
CA SER A 6 0.15 -10.53 30.43
C SER A 6 0.33 -11.80 31.27
N SER A 7 1.22 -11.69 32.28
CA SER A 7 1.20 -12.54 33.48
C SER A 7 -0.20 -12.60 34.10
N ILE A 8 -0.74 -13.81 34.24
CA ILE A 8 -1.38 -14.36 35.45
C ILE A 8 -1.46 -15.89 35.25
N GLY A 9 -1.11 -16.62 36.33
CA GLY A 9 -0.81 -18.05 36.42
C GLY A 9 -1.59 -19.03 35.52
N GLY A 10 -0.83 -19.88 34.82
CA GLY A 10 -1.31 -21.07 34.13
C GLY A 10 -0.15 -21.86 33.57
N LEU A 11 0.13 -23.02 34.17
CA LEU A 11 1.24 -23.92 33.88
C LEU A 11 1.08 -24.55 32.48
N PHE A 12 1.50 -23.86 31.42
CA PHE A 12 1.76 -24.47 30.11
C PHE A 12 3.23 -24.27 29.77
N LYS A 13 3.94 -25.39 29.60
CA LYS A 13 5.28 -25.42 29.03
C LYS A 13 5.13 -25.09 27.54
N VAL A 14 5.03 -23.80 27.21
CA VAL A 14 4.96 -23.30 25.85
C VAL A 14 6.30 -23.66 25.19
N SER A 15 6.29 -24.62 24.27
CA SER A 15 7.34 -24.74 23.26
C SER A 15 7.48 -23.36 22.61
N SER A 16 8.61 -22.69 22.82
CA SER A 16 8.81 -21.29 22.40
C SER A 16 8.49 -21.14 20.91
N LEU A 17 7.61 -20.19 20.57
CA LEU A 17 7.26 -19.91 19.18
C LEU A 17 8.53 -19.52 18.38
N PRO A 18 8.60 -19.85 17.08
CA PRO A 18 9.72 -19.42 16.23
C PRO A 18 9.95 -17.91 16.33
N GLY A 19 11.22 -17.50 16.47
CA GLY A 19 11.58 -16.08 16.56
C GLY A 19 11.29 -15.40 17.90
N THR A 20 10.80 -16.10 18.93
CA THR A 20 10.50 -15.52 20.26
C THR A 20 11.70 -14.75 20.86
N THR A 21 12.89 -15.34 20.81
CA THR A 21 14.11 -14.70 21.35
C THR A 21 14.43 -13.39 20.62
N THR A 22 14.36 -13.40 19.29
CA THR A 22 14.59 -12.21 18.45
C THR A 22 13.51 -11.16 18.68
N ALA A 23 12.24 -11.55 18.84
CA ALA A 23 11.16 -10.62 19.17
C ALA A 23 11.42 -9.91 20.52
N HIS A 24 11.86 -10.64 21.55
CA HIS A 24 12.24 -10.03 22.82
C HIS A 24 13.44 -9.07 22.69
N GLN A 25 14.45 -9.43 21.91
CA GLN A 25 15.58 -8.54 21.61
C GLN A 25 15.10 -7.26 20.91
N LEU A 26 14.25 -7.37 19.89
CA LEU A 26 13.67 -6.21 19.21
C LEU A 26 12.85 -5.32 20.15
N VAL A 27 12.07 -5.91 21.08
CA VAL A 27 11.33 -5.14 22.08
C VAL A 27 12.27 -4.26 22.90
N VAL A 28 13.39 -4.83 23.36
CA VAL A 28 14.39 -4.09 24.14
C VAL A 28 15.05 -3.00 23.28
N SER A 29 15.54 -3.35 22.09
CA SER A 29 16.23 -2.42 21.19
C SER A 29 15.34 -1.23 20.79
N ILE A 30 14.09 -1.49 20.40
CA ILE A 30 13.15 -0.43 19.98
C ILE A 30 12.85 0.51 21.16
N ARG A 31 12.67 -0.01 22.38
CA ARG A 31 12.46 0.80 23.59
C ARG A 31 13.69 1.64 23.95
N GLN A 32 14.88 1.14 23.67
CA GLN A 32 16.15 1.86 23.80
C GLN A 32 16.42 2.81 22.63
N LYS A 33 15.43 3.04 21.76
CA LYS A 33 15.47 3.96 20.62
C LYS A 33 16.52 3.59 19.57
N CYS A 34 16.74 2.30 19.32
CA CYS A 34 17.64 1.81 18.27
C CYS A 34 17.40 2.43 16.88
N SER A 35 18.40 2.33 16.02
CA SER A 35 18.35 2.71 14.60
C SER A 35 17.65 1.64 13.74
N PRO A 36 17.21 1.97 12.52
CA PRO A 36 16.72 0.99 11.54
C PRO A 36 17.73 -0.13 11.21
N GLU A 37 19.01 0.21 11.12
CA GLU A 37 20.11 -0.73 10.81
C GLU A 37 20.31 -1.73 11.93
N GLU A 38 20.21 -1.28 13.19
CA GLU A 38 20.25 -2.17 14.36
C GLU A 38 19.10 -3.17 14.36
N VAL A 39 17.90 -2.77 13.93
CA VAL A 39 16.76 -3.69 13.75
C VAL A 39 17.06 -4.75 12.69
N LEU A 40 17.60 -4.35 11.54
CA LEU A 40 17.98 -5.29 10.47
C LEU A 40 19.05 -6.27 10.93
N ASN A 41 20.03 -5.81 11.71
CA ASN A 41 21.05 -6.67 12.30
C ASN A 41 20.44 -7.71 13.24
N VAL A 42 19.49 -7.32 14.10
CA VAL A 42 18.78 -8.26 14.99
C VAL A 42 17.96 -9.28 14.19
N LEU A 43 17.36 -8.87 13.06
CA LEU A 43 16.57 -9.75 12.20
C LEU A 43 17.44 -10.70 11.35
N LYS A 44 18.75 -10.44 11.20
CA LYS A 44 19.61 -11.13 10.23
C LYS A 44 19.62 -12.64 10.43
N ASP A 45 19.68 -13.08 11.68
CA ASP A 45 19.91 -14.47 12.09
C ASP A 45 18.62 -15.31 12.17
N LEU A 46 17.45 -14.74 11.84
CA LEU A 46 16.21 -15.51 11.80
C LEU A 46 16.23 -16.53 10.66
N PRO A 47 15.91 -17.81 10.93
CA PRO A 47 15.87 -18.84 9.90
C PRO A 47 14.75 -18.55 8.90
N ASN A 48 14.94 -18.92 7.64
CA ASN A 48 13.84 -18.91 6.67
C ASN A 48 13.04 -20.20 6.84
N PRO A 49 11.73 -20.14 7.19
CA PRO A 49 10.93 -21.35 7.33
C PRO A 49 10.60 -22.01 5.98
N ARG A 50 10.88 -21.36 4.85
CA ARG A 50 10.69 -21.91 3.51
C ARG A 50 11.88 -22.79 3.10
N PRO A 51 11.67 -23.92 2.40
CA PRO A 51 12.75 -24.73 1.86
C PRO A 51 13.62 -23.95 0.87
N ASP A 52 14.93 -24.22 0.84
CA ASP A 52 15.87 -23.56 -0.07
C ASP A 52 15.61 -23.88 -1.57
N ASP A 53 14.95 -25.01 -1.85
CA ASP A 53 14.68 -25.49 -3.21
C ASP A 53 13.40 -24.89 -3.84
N GLU A 54 12.62 -24.10 -3.09
CA GLU A 54 11.48 -23.38 -3.65
C GLU A 54 11.96 -22.08 -4.32
N ALA A 55 11.52 -21.83 -5.56
CA ALA A 55 11.71 -20.54 -6.26
C ALA A 55 11.16 -19.31 -5.47
N ASP A 56 10.48 -19.57 -4.35
CA ASP A 56 9.87 -18.63 -3.41
C ASP A 56 10.69 -18.36 -2.14
N SER A 57 11.95 -18.80 -2.07
CA SER A 57 12.92 -18.39 -1.02
C SER A 57 13.43 -16.94 -1.17
N ARG A 58 12.80 -16.15 -2.04
CA ARG A 58 13.13 -14.73 -2.33
C ARG A 58 12.94 -13.79 -1.13
N PHE A 59 12.20 -14.21 -0.10
CA PHE A 59 12.09 -13.47 1.16
C PHE A 59 11.87 -14.39 2.35
N ASN A 60 12.15 -13.88 3.55
CA ASN A 60 11.96 -14.59 4.80
C ASN A 60 10.69 -14.09 5.52
N PRO A 61 9.59 -14.88 5.52
CA PRO A 61 8.34 -14.47 6.17
C PRO A 61 8.45 -14.36 7.70
N LEU A 62 9.36 -15.11 8.34
CA LEU A 62 9.57 -15.03 9.79
C LEU A 62 10.21 -13.69 10.20
N LYS A 63 11.10 -13.13 9.37
CA LYS A 63 11.64 -11.77 9.59
C LYS A 63 10.54 -10.73 9.58
N ILE A 64 9.62 -10.85 8.62
CA ILE A 64 8.46 -9.94 8.48
C ILE A 64 7.54 -10.08 9.69
N ASP A 65 7.17 -11.31 10.05
CA ASP A 65 6.30 -11.60 11.18
C ASP A 65 6.86 -11.00 12.49
N VAL A 66 8.08 -11.40 12.87
CA VAL A 66 8.73 -10.93 14.10
C VAL A 66 8.84 -9.40 14.13
N PHE A 67 9.21 -8.77 13.01
CA PHE A 67 9.32 -7.31 12.93
C PHE A 67 7.96 -6.61 13.04
N VAL A 68 6.98 -7.00 12.21
CA VAL A 68 5.67 -6.34 12.11
C VAL A 68 4.88 -6.53 13.40
N GLN A 69 4.81 -7.76 13.94
CA GLN A 69 4.13 -8.03 15.21
C GLN A 69 4.74 -7.20 16.34
N THR A 70 6.07 -7.20 16.46
CA THR A 70 6.76 -6.48 17.55
C THR A 70 6.55 -4.97 17.44
N LEU A 71 6.78 -4.40 16.26
CA LEU A 71 6.72 -2.96 16.06
C LEU A 71 5.30 -2.42 16.24
N LEU A 72 4.30 -3.05 15.62
CA LEU A 72 2.92 -2.59 15.71
C LEU A 72 2.33 -2.83 17.11
N ASN A 73 2.75 -3.89 17.81
CA ASN A 73 2.33 -4.08 19.20
C ASN A 73 2.92 -3.00 20.12
N LEU A 74 4.17 -2.58 19.94
CA LEU A 74 4.74 -1.45 20.68
C LEU A 74 4.09 -0.10 20.33
N GLY A 75 3.65 0.06 19.08
CA GLY A 75 2.90 1.22 18.60
C GLY A 75 1.41 1.22 18.92
N SER A 76 0.89 0.22 19.64
CA SER A 76 -0.55 -0.06 19.79
C SER A 76 -1.34 0.96 20.61
N LYS A 77 -0.67 1.86 21.33
CA LYS A 77 -1.32 2.80 22.27
C LYS A 77 -2.29 3.77 21.58
N SER A 78 -1.98 4.23 20.38
CA SER A 78 -2.87 5.08 19.57
C SER A 78 -2.44 5.09 18.10
N PHE A 79 -3.29 5.59 17.21
CA PHE A 79 -2.95 5.77 15.79
C PHE A 79 -1.64 6.54 15.60
N SER A 80 -1.45 7.64 16.35
CA SER A 80 -0.23 8.45 16.27
C SER A 80 1.03 7.67 16.67
N HIS A 81 0.96 6.79 17.68
CA HIS A 81 2.10 5.96 18.06
C HIS A 81 2.44 4.93 16.97
N SER A 82 1.42 4.29 16.39
CA SER A 82 1.61 3.36 15.27
C SER A 82 2.19 4.07 14.04
N PHE A 83 1.71 5.27 13.71
CA PHE A 83 2.25 6.04 12.59
C PHE A 83 3.68 6.49 12.82
N ALA A 84 4.02 6.94 14.03
CA ALA A 84 5.38 7.29 14.39
C ALA A 84 6.32 6.08 14.31
N ALA A 85 5.87 4.91 14.75
CA ALA A 85 6.60 3.65 14.63
C ALA A 85 6.86 3.26 13.16
N ILE A 86 5.82 3.29 12.32
CA ILE A 86 5.94 3.02 10.88
C ILE A 86 6.90 4.01 10.21
N SER A 87 6.77 5.30 10.52
CA SER A 87 7.64 6.33 9.94
C SER A 87 9.10 6.18 10.40
N LYS A 88 9.35 5.87 11.68
CA LYS A 88 10.71 5.67 12.20
C LYS A 88 11.42 4.50 11.54
N PHE A 89 10.71 3.40 11.28
CA PHE A 89 11.29 2.17 10.72
C PHE A 89 10.88 1.93 9.26
N HIS A 90 10.56 3.00 8.53
CA HIS A 90 10.16 2.94 7.12
C HIS A 90 11.22 2.25 6.24
N TYR A 91 12.49 2.52 6.49
CA TYR A 91 13.60 1.87 5.79
C TYR A 91 13.60 0.34 5.95
N VAL A 92 13.35 -0.16 7.16
CA VAL A 92 13.24 -1.61 7.43
C VAL A 92 12.08 -2.21 6.66
N PHE A 93 10.93 -1.53 6.66
CA PHE A 93 9.79 -1.93 5.83
C PHE A 93 10.14 -2.01 4.35
N LYS A 94 10.84 -1.01 3.80
CA LYS A 94 11.21 -1.00 2.37
C LYS A 94 12.15 -2.14 1.99
N ILE A 95 13.08 -2.53 2.86
CA ILE A 95 13.95 -3.70 2.64
C ILE A 95 13.14 -4.99 2.71
N LEU A 96 12.25 -5.13 3.69
CA LEU A 96 11.45 -6.35 3.85
C LEU A 96 10.35 -6.48 2.79
N ALA A 97 9.87 -5.37 2.21
CA ALA A 97 8.69 -5.30 1.35
C ALA A 97 9.02 -5.05 -0.14
N GLU A 98 10.19 -5.53 -0.60
CA GLU A 98 10.69 -5.26 -1.96
C GLU A 98 9.75 -5.77 -3.07
N TYR A 99 9.12 -6.93 -2.85
CA TYR A 99 8.22 -7.57 -3.79
C TYR A 99 6.78 -7.67 -3.24
N GLU A 100 5.82 -8.01 -4.12
CA GLU A 100 4.40 -8.09 -3.75
C GLU A 100 4.11 -9.12 -2.63
N GLU A 101 4.69 -10.32 -2.72
CA GLU A 101 4.46 -11.39 -1.73
C GLU A 101 4.87 -10.99 -0.29
N PRO A 102 6.05 -10.40 -0.04
CA PRO A 102 6.37 -9.79 1.24
C PRO A 102 5.37 -8.71 1.71
N GLN A 103 4.85 -7.87 0.79
CA GLN A 103 3.85 -6.85 1.13
C GLN A 103 2.53 -7.50 1.60
N ILE A 104 2.09 -8.57 0.93
CA ILE A 104 0.95 -9.40 1.37
C ILE A 104 1.25 -10.04 2.73
N CYS A 105 2.48 -10.50 2.96
CA CYS A 105 2.89 -11.02 4.28
C CYS A 105 2.81 -9.95 5.39
N ILE A 106 3.16 -8.70 5.11
CA ILE A 106 2.97 -7.58 6.06
C ILE A 106 1.47 -7.38 6.36
N LEU A 107 0.62 -7.39 5.33
CA LEU A 107 -0.84 -7.25 5.48
C LEU A 107 -1.44 -8.37 6.34
N ARG A 108 -1.00 -9.61 6.14
CA ARG A 108 -1.41 -10.78 6.96
C ARG A 108 -1.03 -10.61 8.42
N ASN A 109 0.22 -10.24 8.70
CA ASN A 109 0.69 -10.00 10.06
C ASN A 109 -0.09 -8.87 10.76
N MET A 110 -0.35 -7.78 10.04
CA MET A 110 -1.15 -6.69 10.55
C MET A 110 -2.60 -7.13 10.84
N PHE A 111 -3.21 -7.94 9.97
CA PHE A 111 -4.54 -8.51 10.20
C PHE A 111 -4.60 -9.40 11.44
N GLU A 112 -3.62 -10.29 11.62
CA GLU A 112 -3.56 -11.16 12.81
C GLU A 112 -3.52 -10.36 14.12
N LEU A 113 -2.86 -9.19 14.11
CA LEU A 113 -2.78 -8.31 15.27
C LEU A 113 -4.05 -7.47 15.48
N TRP A 114 -4.67 -6.99 14.38
CA TRP A 114 -5.69 -5.93 14.43
C TRP A 114 -7.07 -6.31 13.88
N HIS A 115 -7.36 -7.58 13.58
CA HIS A 115 -8.67 -8.01 13.06
C HIS A 115 -9.87 -7.58 13.93
N ASN A 116 -9.69 -7.48 15.25
CA ASN A 116 -10.75 -6.99 16.15
C ASN A 116 -10.90 -5.47 16.19
N HIS A 117 -10.02 -4.72 15.50
CA HIS A 117 -10.05 -3.26 15.45
C HIS A 117 -10.05 -2.77 14.00
N HIS A 118 -11.21 -2.88 13.34
CA HIS A 118 -11.38 -2.54 11.93
C HIS A 118 -10.91 -1.12 11.55
N GLN A 119 -11.17 -0.11 12.39
CA GLN A 119 -10.71 1.26 12.12
C GLN A 119 -9.18 1.36 12.11
N MET A 120 -8.48 0.65 13.02
CA MET A 120 -7.02 0.58 13.02
C MET A 120 -6.52 -0.04 11.70
N MET A 121 -7.14 -1.14 11.24
CA MET A 121 -6.82 -1.74 9.95
C MET A 121 -6.92 -0.74 8.79
N CYS A 122 -8.03 0.00 8.70
CA CYS A 122 -8.23 1.01 7.65
C CYS A 122 -7.12 2.08 7.66
N VAL A 123 -6.78 2.62 8.84
CA VAL A 123 -5.81 3.72 8.94
C VAL A 123 -4.36 3.25 8.76
N LEU A 124 -4.01 2.03 9.17
CA LEU A 124 -2.68 1.47 8.95
C LEU A 124 -2.44 1.15 7.47
N ILE A 125 -3.43 0.58 6.77
CA ILE A 125 -3.33 0.36 5.32
C ILE A 125 -3.23 1.69 4.58
N ASP A 126 -4.04 2.69 4.95
CA ASP A 126 -3.91 4.04 4.39
C ASP A 126 -2.51 4.62 4.58
N LYS A 127 -1.94 4.48 5.79
CA LYS A 127 -0.58 4.94 6.10
C LYS A 127 0.46 4.20 5.27
N MET A 128 0.40 2.87 5.18
CA MET A 128 1.37 2.05 4.44
C MET A 128 1.32 2.33 2.93
N LEU A 129 0.13 2.56 2.35
CA LEU A 129 -0.03 3.00 0.97
C LEU A 129 0.55 4.41 0.77
N LYS A 130 0.28 5.36 1.67
CA LYS A 130 0.83 6.73 1.59
C LYS A 130 2.36 6.76 1.65
N THR A 131 2.96 5.86 2.41
CA THR A 131 4.42 5.75 2.55
C THR A 131 5.05 4.77 1.56
N LEU A 132 4.28 4.23 0.61
CA LEU A 132 4.77 3.29 -0.41
C LEU A 132 5.47 2.07 0.20
N ILE A 133 5.02 1.61 1.36
CA ILE A 133 5.47 0.35 1.98
C ILE A 133 4.81 -0.82 1.26
N ILE A 134 3.52 -0.65 0.92
CA ILE A 134 2.73 -1.60 0.15
C ILE A 134 2.12 -0.90 -1.05
N GLU A 135 1.83 -1.68 -2.08
CA GLU A 135 1.19 -1.22 -3.31
C GLU A 135 -0.31 -1.54 -3.33
N CYS A 136 -1.03 -0.87 -4.24
CA CYS A 136 -2.48 -1.07 -4.37
C CYS A 136 -2.84 -2.48 -4.84
N SER A 137 -2.01 -3.08 -5.70
CA SER A 137 -2.13 -4.46 -6.18
C SER A 137 -2.07 -5.46 -5.02
N ALA A 138 -1.07 -5.33 -4.15
CA ALA A 138 -0.90 -6.17 -2.96
C ALA A 138 -2.14 -6.11 -2.04
N VAL A 139 -2.69 -4.91 -1.81
CA VAL A 139 -3.92 -4.74 -1.01
C VAL A 139 -5.12 -5.41 -1.68
N ALA A 140 -5.30 -5.25 -3.00
CA ALA A 140 -6.37 -5.90 -3.73
C ALA A 140 -6.24 -7.44 -3.64
N ASN A 141 -5.06 -7.99 -3.91
CA ASN A 141 -4.79 -9.43 -3.80
C ASN A 141 -5.05 -9.97 -2.38
N TRP A 142 -4.65 -9.22 -1.35
CA TRP A 142 -4.90 -9.60 0.05
C TRP A 142 -6.40 -9.62 0.40
N ILE A 143 -7.20 -8.63 -0.03
CA ILE A 143 -8.65 -8.58 0.25
C ILE A 143 -9.39 -9.81 -0.29
N PHE A 144 -8.99 -10.30 -1.46
CA PHE A 144 -9.59 -11.48 -2.11
C PHE A 144 -8.88 -12.79 -1.74
N SER A 145 -7.96 -12.78 -0.77
CA SER A 145 -7.27 -13.97 -0.32
C SER A 145 -8.20 -14.92 0.46
N LYS A 146 -7.81 -16.20 0.55
CA LYS A 146 -8.55 -17.21 1.32
C LYS A 146 -8.71 -16.83 2.79
N GLU A 147 -7.72 -16.15 3.36
CA GLU A 147 -7.69 -15.75 4.77
C GLU A 147 -8.77 -14.70 5.10
N MET A 148 -9.10 -13.87 4.11
CA MET A 148 -10.11 -12.81 4.25
C MET A 148 -11.54 -13.30 3.97
N THR A 149 -11.73 -14.58 3.62
CA THR A 149 -13.06 -15.12 3.31
C THR A 149 -14.05 -14.98 4.46
N GLY A 150 -13.60 -15.16 5.71
CA GLY A 150 -14.44 -14.98 6.91
C GLY A 150 -14.83 -13.52 7.18
N GLU A 151 -14.08 -12.58 6.62
CA GLU A 151 -14.26 -11.14 6.81
C GLU A 151 -14.92 -10.46 5.60
N PHE A 152 -15.08 -11.18 4.48
CA PHE A 152 -15.42 -10.66 3.16
C PHE A 152 -16.73 -9.85 3.11
N THR A 153 -17.70 -10.18 3.96
CA THR A 153 -18.99 -9.48 4.03
C THR A 153 -18.97 -8.27 4.98
N LYS A 154 -17.88 -8.02 5.70
CA LYS A 154 -17.77 -6.88 6.63
C LYS A 154 -17.42 -5.60 5.88
N LEU A 155 -18.02 -4.49 6.31
CA LEU A 155 -17.93 -3.19 5.64
C LEU A 155 -16.49 -2.67 5.49
N TYR A 156 -15.65 -2.87 6.50
CA TYR A 156 -14.31 -2.29 6.53
C TYR A 156 -13.39 -2.79 5.40
N LEU A 157 -13.55 -4.04 4.93
CA LEU A 157 -12.81 -4.54 3.76
C LEU A 157 -13.11 -3.71 2.50
N TRP A 158 -14.36 -3.35 2.31
CA TRP A 158 -14.82 -2.56 1.18
C TRP A 158 -14.42 -1.09 1.31
N GLU A 159 -14.37 -0.57 2.54
CA GLU A 159 -13.78 0.75 2.81
C GLU A 159 -12.30 0.79 2.42
N ILE A 160 -11.53 -0.25 2.79
CA ILE A 160 -10.13 -0.40 2.40
C ILE A 160 -10.01 -0.48 0.88
N LEU A 161 -10.79 -1.33 0.21
CA LEU A 161 -10.73 -1.48 -1.26
C LEU A 161 -10.99 -0.15 -1.97
N HIS A 162 -12.07 0.57 -1.60
CA HIS A 162 -12.38 1.85 -2.21
C HIS A 162 -11.35 2.93 -1.86
N LEU A 163 -10.80 2.92 -0.64
CA LEU A 163 -9.70 3.81 -0.27
C LEU A 163 -8.48 3.58 -1.17
N THR A 164 -8.12 2.33 -1.42
CA THR A 164 -7.04 1.94 -2.32
C THR A 164 -7.28 2.41 -3.76
N ILE A 165 -8.48 2.18 -4.30
CA ILE A 165 -8.85 2.63 -5.65
C ILE A 165 -8.79 4.16 -5.74
N ARG A 166 -9.38 4.88 -4.78
CA ARG A 166 -9.37 6.36 -4.76
C ARG A 166 -7.94 6.91 -4.71
N LYS A 167 -7.04 6.27 -3.96
CA LYS A 167 -5.63 6.66 -3.92
C LYS A 167 -4.96 6.52 -5.28
N MET A 168 -5.15 5.38 -5.93
CA MET A 168 -4.57 5.13 -7.25
C MET A 168 -5.09 6.15 -8.27
N ASN A 169 -6.40 6.38 -8.30
CA ASN A 169 -7.01 7.39 -9.18
C ASN A 169 -6.43 8.79 -8.92
N LYS A 170 -6.39 9.21 -7.65
CA LYS A 170 -5.85 10.52 -7.27
C LYS A 170 -4.36 10.66 -7.61
N HIS A 171 -3.58 9.57 -7.51
CA HIS A 171 -2.17 9.58 -7.87
C HIS A 171 -1.98 9.81 -9.37
N VAL A 172 -2.74 9.09 -10.21
CA VAL A 172 -2.73 9.26 -11.67
C VAL A 172 -3.20 10.67 -12.07
N GLU A 173 -4.29 11.17 -11.48
CA GLU A 173 -4.81 12.52 -11.72
C GLU A 173 -3.77 13.59 -11.36
N LYS A 174 -3.09 13.42 -10.21
CA LYS A 174 -2.06 14.34 -9.75
C LYS A 174 -0.87 14.38 -10.70
N LEU A 175 -0.31 13.21 -11.06
CA LEU A 175 0.82 13.15 -12.00
C LEU A 175 0.44 13.73 -13.36
N GLY A 176 -0.77 13.45 -13.85
CA GLY A 176 -1.26 14.01 -15.10
C GLY A 176 -1.45 15.53 -15.05
N HIS A 177 -1.81 16.09 -13.91
CA HIS A 177 -1.87 17.54 -13.71
C HIS A 177 -0.47 18.15 -13.70
N GLU A 178 0.45 17.60 -12.91
CA GLU A 178 1.83 18.08 -12.79
C GLU A 178 2.55 18.03 -14.16
N LEU A 179 2.33 16.98 -14.95
CA LEU A 179 2.89 16.88 -16.31
C LEU A 179 2.35 17.98 -17.23
N ARG A 180 1.03 18.23 -17.22
CA ARG A 180 0.43 19.28 -18.06
C ARG A 180 1.02 20.65 -17.72
N GLU A 181 1.13 20.97 -16.44
CA GLU A 181 1.74 22.22 -15.98
C GLU A 181 3.21 22.33 -16.39
N ALA A 182 3.99 21.24 -16.32
CA ALA A 182 5.38 21.23 -16.74
C ALA A 182 5.52 21.46 -18.25
N ARG A 183 4.70 20.79 -19.07
CA ARG A 183 4.65 20.98 -20.53
C ARG A 183 4.26 22.40 -20.94
N GLU A 184 3.28 23.00 -20.26
CA GLU A 184 2.87 24.39 -20.54
C GLU A 184 3.99 25.38 -20.23
N LYS A 185 4.69 25.21 -19.10
CA LYS A 185 5.83 26.06 -18.73
C LYS A 185 6.99 25.95 -19.71
N LEU A 186 7.29 24.74 -20.18
CA LEU A 186 8.34 24.53 -21.16
C LEU A 186 8.01 25.22 -22.50
N ARG A 187 6.79 25.04 -23.00
CA ARG A 187 6.31 25.70 -24.23
C ARG A 187 6.39 27.23 -24.15
N HIS A 188 6.02 27.80 -23.00
CA HIS A 188 6.13 29.24 -22.79
C HIS A 188 7.59 29.72 -22.79
N ALA A 189 8.50 28.96 -22.17
CA ALA A 189 9.93 29.30 -22.15
C ALA A 189 10.56 29.26 -23.56
N GLU A 190 10.20 28.28 -24.39
CA GLU A 190 10.69 28.17 -25.78
C GLU A 190 10.18 29.33 -26.65
N SER A 191 8.93 29.76 -26.46
CA SER A 191 8.39 30.92 -27.20
C SER A 191 9.07 32.24 -26.82
N GLU A 192 9.44 32.42 -25.55
CA GLU A 192 10.14 33.63 -25.09
C GLU A 192 11.60 33.71 -25.58
N GLU A 193 12.28 32.58 -25.75
CA GLU A 193 13.62 32.53 -26.36
C GLU A 193 13.56 32.84 -27.87
N SER A 194 12.59 32.26 -28.58
CA SER A 194 12.37 32.48 -30.02
C SER A 194 12.06 33.94 -30.38
N ASP A 195 11.30 34.67 -29.55
CA ASP A 195 10.94 36.07 -29.82
C ASP A 195 12.06 37.07 -29.48
N SER A 196 13.15 36.62 -28.83
CA SER A 196 14.29 37.46 -28.45
C SER A 196 15.35 37.63 -29.54
N ASP A 197 15.32 36.76 -30.57
CA ASP A 197 16.31 36.75 -31.66
C ASP A 197 15.97 37.75 -32.80
N ASP A 198 14.82 38.43 -32.77
CA ASP A 198 14.36 39.35 -33.84
C ASP A 198 14.30 40.84 -33.41
N ALA A 199 14.86 41.19 -32.25
CA ALA A 199 14.94 42.58 -31.75
C ALA A 199 16.35 43.18 -31.97
N ASP A 200 16.55 43.78 -33.14
CA ASP A 200 17.67 44.68 -33.42
C ASP A 200 17.74 45.85 -32.41
N ALA A 201 18.98 46.19 -32.11
CA ALA A 201 19.53 47.26 -31.27
C ALA A 201 18.57 48.29 -30.62
N GLY A 202 18.58 48.31 -29.28
CA GLY A 202 18.64 49.58 -28.55
C GLY A 202 17.52 49.86 -27.56
N ASN A 203 17.50 49.18 -26.40
CA ASN A 203 17.04 49.83 -25.18
C ASN A 203 17.59 49.15 -23.92
N ASN A 204 18.50 49.82 -23.21
CA ASN A 204 18.96 49.42 -21.88
C ASN A 204 17.82 49.60 -20.87
N ASN A 205 17.18 48.51 -20.46
CA ASN A 205 16.32 48.51 -19.28
C ASN A 205 16.59 47.27 -18.42
N PRO A 206 17.19 47.40 -17.22
CA PRO A 206 17.45 46.27 -16.34
C PRO A 206 16.18 45.94 -15.55
N ARG A 207 15.34 45.03 -16.06
CA ARG A 207 14.18 44.45 -15.35
C ARG A 207 13.97 43.03 -15.91
N LYS A 208 14.01 41.93 -15.16
CA LYS A 208 13.80 41.67 -13.73
C LYS A 208 14.54 40.36 -13.43
N ALA A 209 15.64 40.42 -12.68
CA ALA A 209 16.17 39.24 -12.02
C ALA A 209 15.20 38.88 -10.88
N GLY A 210 14.47 37.78 -11.01
CA GLY A 210 13.59 37.32 -9.93
C GLY A 210 12.42 36.45 -10.39
N ASP A 211 12.72 35.26 -10.88
CA ASP A 211 12.05 34.02 -10.48
C ASP A 211 12.91 32.85 -11.02
N ASP A 212 13.99 32.50 -10.31
CA ASP A 212 14.74 31.24 -10.50
C ASP A 212 13.87 30.05 -10.04
N ARG A 213 12.63 29.98 -10.52
CA ARG A 213 11.87 28.73 -10.54
C ARG A 213 12.44 27.95 -11.69
N GLU A 214 13.41 27.09 -11.34
CA GLU A 214 13.95 25.99 -12.12
C GLU A 214 13.00 25.63 -13.28
N LYS A 215 13.29 26.16 -14.48
CA LYS A 215 12.49 25.89 -15.68
C LYS A 215 12.52 24.37 -15.89
N PRO A 216 11.37 23.69 -16.08
CA PRO A 216 11.38 22.27 -16.35
C PRO A 216 12.21 22.00 -17.59
N THR A 217 13.23 21.13 -17.50
CA THR A 217 13.99 20.70 -18.67
C THR A 217 13.18 19.69 -19.48
N GLU A 218 13.46 19.56 -20.78
CA GLU A 218 12.83 18.53 -21.63
C GLU A 218 13.01 17.13 -21.02
N GLU A 219 14.19 16.81 -20.49
CA GLU A 219 14.47 15.55 -19.80
C GLU A 219 13.59 15.35 -18.54
N MET A 220 13.29 16.42 -17.80
CA MET A 220 12.39 16.33 -16.64
C MET A 220 10.96 16.04 -17.08
N VAL A 221 10.50 16.69 -18.17
CA VAL A 221 9.16 16.46 -18.74
C VAL A 221 9.06 15.01 -19.23
N GLU A 222 10.04 14.50 -19.96
CA GLU A 222 10.10 13.10 -20.43
C GLU A 222 10.01 12.10 -19.25
N ARG A 223 10.76 12.32 -18.17
CA ARG A 223 10.66 11.49 -16.95
C ARG A 223 9.28 11.55 -16.29
N MET A 224 8.65 12.72 -16.27
CA MET A 224 7.29 12.86 -15.74
C MET A 224 6.25 12.13 -16.61
N GLU A 225 6.46 12.10 -17.93
CA GLU A 225 5.64 11.32 -18.87
C GLU A 225 5.75 9.82 -18.59
N GLU A 226 6.97 9.29 -18.51
CA GLU A 226 7.20 7.88 -18.19
C GLU A 226 6.59 7.48 -16.83
N CYS A 227 6.71 8.36 -15.83
CA CYS A 227 6.11 8.17 -14.51
C CYS A 227 4.58 8.13 -14.59
N GLN A 228 3.97 9.03 -15.36
CA GLN A 228 2.52 9.05 -15.57
C GLN A 228 2.03 7.80 -16.30
N GLU A 229 2.73 7.37 -17.36
CA GLU A 229 2.38 6.16 -18.10
C GLU A 229 2.44 4.92 -17.20
N THR A 230 3.49 4.81 -16.39
CA THR A 230 3.62 3.75 -15.37
C THR A 230 2.47 3.78 -14.37
N ALA A 231 2.11 4.96 -13.86
CA ALA A 231 0.99 5.10 -12.93
C ALA A 231 -0.36 4.70 -13.58
N GLN A 232 -0.59 5.06 -14.84
CA GLN A 232 -1.78 4.66 -15.59
C GLN A 232 -1.81 3.14 -15.83
N ALA A 233 -0.66 2.53 -16.15
CA ALA A 233 -0.55 1.09 -16.29
C ALA A 233 -0.89 0.39 -14.96
N ASN A 234 -0.35 0.88 -13.84
CA ASN A 234 -0.65 0.37 -12.50
C ASN A 234 -2.12 0.52 -12.13
N GLN A 235 -2.77 1.64 -12.49
CA GLN A 235 -4.20 1.84 -12.29
C GLN A 235 -5.04 0.83 -13.09
N LYS A 236 -4.73 0.64 -14.38
CA LYS A 236 -5.40 -0.36 -15.21
C LYS A 236 -5.22 -1.76 -14.63
N ASN A 237 -3.99 -2.10 -14.24
CA ASN A 237 -3.67 -3.39 -13.63
C ASN A 237 -4.44 -3.62 -12.32
N LEU A 238 -4.56 -2.59 -11.47
CA LEU A 238 -5.35 -2.68 -10.23
C LEU A 238 -6.80 -3.05 -10.52
N PHE A 239 -7.44 -2.41 -11.50
CA PHE A 239 -8.81 -2.74 -11.88
C PHE A 239 -8.92 -4.15 -12.47
N LEU A 240 -7.97 -4.55 -13.33
CA LEU A 240 -7.93 -5.90 -13.88
C LEU A 240 -7.84 -6.96 -12.78
N ILE A 241 -6.96 -6.78 -11.78
CA ILE A 241 -6.85 -7.66 -10.62
C ILE A 241 -8.19 -7.74 -9.88
N ILE A 242 -8.81 -6.60 -9.56
CA ILE A 242 -10.07 -6.56 -8.84
C ILE A 242 -11.18 -7.30 -9.61
N PHE A 243 -11.33 -7.02 -10.90
CA PHE A 243 -12.35 -7.67 -11.72
C PHE A 243 -12.08 -9.16 -11.90
N GLN A 244 -10.83 -9.56 -12.15
CA GLN A 244 -10.45 -10.96 -12.25
C GLN A 244 -10.77 -11.71 -10.96
N ARG A 245 -10.47 -11.13 -9.79
CA ARG A 245 -10.77 -11.75 -8.49
C ARG A 245 -12.28 -11.87 -8.25
N PHE A 246 -13.07 -10.84 -8.59
CA PHE A 246 -14.52 -10.92 -8.54
C PHE A 246 -15.09 -12.01 -9.46
N ILE A 247 -14.64 -12.05 -10.72
CA ILE A 247 -15.06 -13.06 -11.69
C ILE A 247 -14.74 -14.45 -11.15
N MET A 248 -13.52 -14.66 -10.64
CA MET A 248 -13.08 -15.93 -10.07
C MET A 248 -13.99 -16.41 -8.94
N ILE A 249 -14.22 -15.59 -7.90
CA ILE A 249 -15.02 -16.01 -6.73
C ILE A 249 -16.51 -16.17 -7.06
N LEU A 250 -17.05 -15.34 -7.96
CA LEU A 250 -18.44 -15.45 -8.39
C LEU A 250 -18.64 -16.71 -9.23
N SER A 251 -17.69 -17.01 -10.13
CA SER A 251 -17.73 -18.21 -10.96
C SER A 251 -17.59 -19.47 -10.11
N GLU A 252 -16.67 -19.48 -9.14
CA GLU A 252 -16.51 -20.58 -8.18
C GLU A 252 -17.82 -20.84 -7.41
N HIS A 253 -18.49 -19.78 -6.92
CA HIS A 253 -19.77 -19.90 -6.22
C HIS A 253 -20.89 -20.44 -7.11
N LEU A 254 -20.98 -19.97 -8.37
CA LEU A 254 -21.99 -20.43 -9.33
C LEU A 254 -21.79 -21.92 -9.66
N VAL A 255 -20.56 -22.32 -9.99
CA VAL A 255 -20.22 -23.72 -10.29
C VAL A 255 -20.48 -24.63 -9.10
N ARG A 256 -20.13 -24.19 -7.89
CA ARG A 256 -20.39 -24.95 -6.66
C ARG A 256 -21.89 -25.08 -6.37
N SER A 257 -22.66 -24.03 -6.59
CA SER A 257 -24.12 -24.05 -6.38
C SER A 257 -24.80 -25.03 -7.34
N ASP A 258 -24.38 -25.03 -8.62
CA ASP A 258 -24.87 -25.96 -9.64
C ASP A 258 -24.51 -27.41 -9.30
N THR A 259 -23.24 -27.66 -8.95
CA THR A 259 -22.74 -29.00 -8.55
C THR A 259 -23.49 -29.56 -7.34
N ASP A 260 -23.77 -28.70 -6.35
CA ASP A 260 -24.45 -29.10 -5.12
C ASP A 260 -25.99 -29.12 -5.27
N GLY A 261 -26.54 -28.74 -6.43
CA GLY A 261 -27.99 -28.64 -6.66
C GLY A 261 -28.68 -27.59 -5.77
N ARG A 262 -27.95 -26.56 -5.34
CA ARG A 262 -28.42 -25.51 -4.42
C ARG A 262 -28.69 -24.21 -5.17
N ASP A 263 -29.61 -23.40 -4.64
CA ASP A 263 -29.86 -22.06 -5.18
C ASP A 263 -28.60 -21.19 -5.02
N PHE A 264 -28.12 -20.64 -6.13
CA PHE A 264 -26.96 -19.75 -6.15
C PHE A 264 -27.28 -18.39 -5.52
N ASN A 265 -28.55 -17.99 -5.45
CA ASN A 265 -29.01 -16.66 -5.07
C ASN A 265 -28.97 -16.40 -3.54
N THR A 266 -27.82 -16.70 -2.94
CA THR A 266 -27.55 -16.56 -1.52
C THR A 266 -27.35 -15.10 -1.11
N HIS A 267 -27.39 -14.83 0.20
CA HIS A 267 -27.05 -13.50 0.73
C HIS A 267 -25.62 -13.09 0.36
N TRP A 268 -24.67 -14.03 0.43
CA TRP A 268 -23.29 -13.80 0.02
C TRP A 268 -23.20 -13.41 -1.47
N TYR A 269 -23.91 -14.12 -2.35
CA TYR A 269 -23.90 -13.83 -3.79
C TYR A 269 -24.44 -12.42 -4.09
N LYS A 270 -25.61 -12.08 -3.54
CA LYS A 270 -26.23 -10.74 -3.69
C LYS A 270 -25.30 -9.65 -3.18
N TRP A 271 -24.67 -9.86 -2.03
CA TRP A 271 -23.69 -8.94 -1.47
C TRP A 271 -22.50 -8.75 -2.41
N THR A 272 -21.88 -9.84 -2.85
CA THR A 272 -20.68 -9.81 -3.72
C THR A 272 -20.98 -9.15 -5.06
N ILE A 273 -22.12 -9.44 -5.69
CA ILE A 273 -22.56 -8.75 -6.91
C ILE A 273 -22.79 -7.26 -6.66
N GLY A 274 -23.44 -6.89 -5.55
CA GLY A 274 -23.62 -5.49 -5.18
C GLY A 274 -22.29 -4.74 -5.00
N ARG A 275 -21.25 -5.41 -4.48
CA ARG A 275 -19.90 -4.85 -4.35
C ARG A 275 -19.18 -4.72 -5.69
N LEU A 276 -19.34 -5.69 -6.59
CA LEU A 276 -18.85 -5.57 -7.96
C LEU A 276 -19.50 -4.37 -8.67
N GLN A 277 -20.82 -4.22 -8.56
CA GLN A 277 -21.55 -3.06 -9.11
C GLN A 277 -21.05 -1.75 -8.53
N GLN A 278 -20.77 -1.70 -7.22
CA GLN A 278 -20.21 -0.51 -6.58
C GLN A 278 -18.84 -0.12 -7.15
N VAL A 279 -17.98 -1.11 -7.44
CA VAL A 279 -16.69 -0.85 -8.10
C VAL A 279 -16.90 -0.27 -9.49
N PHE A 280 -17.83 -0.81 -10.29
CA PHE A 280 -18.16 -0.23 -11.60
C PHE A 280 -18.64 1.22 -11.49
N LEU A 281 -19.53 1.53 -10.55
CA LEU A 281 -20.01 2.90 -10.33
C LEU A 281 -18.87 3.85 -9.95
N LEU A 282 -17.88 3.38 -9.19
CA LEU A 282 -16.70 4.16 -8.83
C LEU A 282 -15.78 4.42 -10.03
N VAL A 283 -15.68 3.48 -10.98
CA VAL A 283 -14.89 3.63 -12.20
C VAL A 283 -15.57 4.51 -13.23
N SER A 284 -16.90 4.38 -13.36
CA SER A 284 -17.70 5.09 -14.36
C SER A 284 -18.10 6.51 -13.98
N ALA A 285 -17.99 6.88 -12.70
CA ALA A 285 -18.24 8.25 -12.28
C ALA A 285 -17.06 9.15 -12.68
N PRO A 286 -17.23 10.12 -13.60
CA PRO A 286 -16.23 11.17 -13.78
C PRO A 286 -16.01 11.87 -12.44
N SER A 287 -14.77 12.22 -12.14
CA SER A 287 -14.28 12.78 -10.88
C SER A 287 -15.15 13.94 -10.39
N TYR A 288 -16.25 13.65 -9.69
CA TYR A 288 -17.06 14.66 -9.04
C TYR A 288 -16.26 15.16 -7.83
N PRO A 289 -16.17 16.49 -7.62
CA PRO A 289 -15.54 17.03 -6.43
C PRO A 289 -16.26 16.46 -5.21
N THR A 290 -15.51 15.72 -4.39
CA THR A 290 -15.99 15.24 -3.11
C THR A 290 -16.23 16.46 -2.23
N PHE A 291 -17.51 16.80 -2.01
CA PHE A 291 -17.86 17.81 -1.02
C PHE A 291 -17.39 17.31 0.36
N PRO A 292 -16.68 18.15 1.14
CA PRO A 292 -16.36 17.81 2.51
C PRO A 292 -17.65 17.80 3.33
N LEU A 293 -17.84 16.73 4.12
CA LEU A 293 -18.73 16.74 5.28
C LEU A 293 -18.15 17.63 6.37
#